data_AF-A0AAX6IKV9-F1
#
_entry.id   AF-A0AAX6IKV9-F1
#
_cell.length_a   1.000
_cell.length_b   1.000
_cell.length_c   1.000
_cell.angle_alpha   90.00
_cell.angle_beta   90.00
_cell.angle_gamma   90.00
#
_symmetry.space_group_name_H-M   'P 1'
#
loop_
_entity.id
_entity.type
_entity.pdbx_description
1 polymer ?
#
loop_
_entity_poly.entity_id
_entity_poly.type
_entity_poly.pdbx_seq_one_letter_code
_entity_poly.pdbx_strand_id
1 'polypeptide(L)'
;MWTSNQKLGYMTLTAHYIDGDFILRKRILSFKKVPYPHTSYVISDVIWSCIREWELDDKVLALTLDNASSNDSAVSKLKENYGEKLFLHGVHMHIRCCAHILNILVQDGLKVMQNAIDNVRNIVRYVGATPSRMQMFNEIASQKRLPKKKGLVYDVSTRWNSTYDMLANAISYKDAFMMYVQEHGNSSLLLTHDDWKKSELFCKFLKHFVEATKVFSGFKYPTSNLYFKEIWNIRGLLVEEACNFDVTIRNLASEMQRKFDKYWRHCNKFLCIATVLDPRLKLGYISFSYMKEFGEIVGEEMVNEILVLFNDIYIYEKDAQLANLSNVVCVDSLESSCSKEVVGSKRKHDMDYMVWLSKQQAVKRPKRSEIDIYLAEQSLGLMSDGDFNLLGWWKNNANISHFSKDGSRLFSYSHLHSFIRISF
;
A
#
# COMPACT_ATOMS: atom_id res chain seq x y z
N MET A 1 0.04 -15.49 1.87
CA MET A 1 -0.01 -16.97 1.85
C MET A 1 0.23 -17.41 0.42
N TRP A 2 0.95 -18.51 0.18
CA TRP A 2 1.13 -19.03 -1.17
C TRP A 2 1.25 -20.55 -1.17
N THR A 3 1.00 -21.14 -2.33
CA THR A 3 1.24 -22.56 -2.61
C THR A 3 2.60 -22.72 -3.28
N SER A 4 3.47 -23.55 -2.72
CA SER A 4 4.76 -23.91 -3.32
C SER A 4 4.59 -24.84 -4.53
N ASN A 5 5.66 -25.03 -5.31
CA ASN A 5 5.71 -26.02 -6.39
C ASN A 5 5.53 -27.46 -5.91
N GLN A 6 5.79 -27.74 -4.62
CA GLN A 6 5.51 -29.01 -3.96
C GLN A 6 4.04 -29.17 -3.53
N LYS A 7 3.16 -28.24 -3.93
CA LYS A 7 1.75 -28.20 -3.50
C LYS A 7 1.57 -28.12 -1.98
N LEU A 8 2.52 -27.48 -1.28
CA LEU A 8 2.42 -27.18 0.14
C LEU A 8 2.07 -25.71 0.33
N GLY A 9 1.12 -25.44 1.24
CA GLY A 9 0.75 -24.09 1.63
C GLY A 9 1.70 -23.50 2.67
N TYR A 10 2.09 -22.25 2.48
CA TYR A 10 2.93 -21.50 3.40
C TYR A 10 2.34 -20.13 3.69
N MET A 11 2.54 -19.69 4.93
CA MET A 11 2.09 -18.41 5.43
C MET A 11 3.23 -17.72 6.15
N THR A 12 3.54 -16.50 5.72
CA THR A 12 4.49 -15.61 6.39
C THR A 12 3.71 -14.50 7.07
N LEU A 13 3.92 -14.26 8.36
CA LEU A 13 3.41 -13.07 9.03
C LEU A 13 4.55 -12.08 9.17
N THR A 14 4.38 -10.90 8.58
CA THR A 14 5.37 -9.82 8.67
C THR A 14 4.76 -8.63 9.39
N ALA A 15 5.37 -8.23 10.51
CA ALA A 15 5.07 -7.01 11.21
C ALA A 15 5.72 -5.80 10.56
N HIS A 16 4.94 -4.74 10.36
CA HIS A 16 5.41 -3.42 9.97
C HIS A 16 4.96 -2.38 10.99
N TYR A 17 5.89 -1.55 11.47
CA TYR A 17 5.66 -0.49 12.44
C TYR A 17 6.72 0.61 12.30
N ILE A 18 6.47 1.80 12.83
CA ILE A 18 7.48 2.87 12.96
C ILE A 18 7.96 2.88 14.41
N ASP A 19 9.28 2.98 14.60
CA ASP A 19 9.87 3.09 15.93
C ASP A 19 9.95 4.54 16.44
N GLY A 20 10.44 4.72 17.67
CA GLY A 20 10.60 6.05 18.29
C GLY A 20 11.55 6.99 17.55
N ASP A 21 12.38 6.47 16.63
CA ASP A 21 13.29 7.26 15.80
C ASP A 21 12.69 7.66 14.46
N PHE A 22 11.42 7.32 14.23
CA PHE A 22 10.67 7.56 13.01
C PHE A 22 11.24 6.74 11.85
N ILE A 23 11.73 5.54 12.15
CA ILE A 23 12.25 4.59 11.18
C ILE A 23 11.22 3.48 10.95
N LEU A 24 10.88 3.25 9.69
CA LEU A 24 10.03 2.12 9.31
C LEU A 24 10.75 0.79 9.56
N ARG A 25 10.16 -0.06 10.40
CA ARG A 25 10.63 -1.40 10.72
C ARG A 25 9.78 -2.44 10.01
N LYS A 26 10.46 -3.50 9.56
CA LYS A 26 9.88 -4.72 9.01
C LYS A 26 10.48 -5.90 9.77
N ARG A 27 9.64 -6.77 10.31
CA ARG A 27 10.04 -7.99 11.05
C ARG A 27 9.19 -9.16 10.60
N ILE A 28 9.83 -10.27 10.23
CA ILE A 28 9.11 -11.52 9.99
C ILE A 28 8.84 -12.11 11.37
N LEU A 29 7.57 -12.21 11.76
CA LEU A 29 7.13 -12.80 13.02
C LEU A 29 7.08 -14.33 12.92
N SER A 30 6.69 -14.84 11.76
CA SER A 30 6.47 -16.27 11.57
C SER A 30 6.56 -16.64 10.09
N PHE A 31 7.09 -17.82 9.81
CA PHE A 31 7.05 -18.50 8.52
C PHE A 31 6.61 -19.95 8.80
N LYS A 32 5.34 -20.26 8.56
CA LYS A 32 4.74 -21.54 8.93
C LYS A 32 4.17 -22.24 7.70
N LYS A 33 4.36 -23.57 7.64
CA LYS A 33 3.61 -24.44 6.72
C LYS A 33 2.17 -24.52 7.22
N VAL A 34 1.21 -24.25 6.35
CA VAL A 34 -0.23 -24.28 6.68
C VAL A 34 -0.88 -25.47 5.96
N PRO A 35 -1.40 -26.46 6.69
CA PRO A 35 -2.02 -27.63 6.08
C PRO A 35 -3.29 -27.25 5.32
N TYR A 36 -3.61 -28.02 4.27
CA TYR A 36 -4.91 -27.93 3.60
C TYR A 36 -6.00 -28.61 4.44
N PRO A 37 -7.26 -28.16 4.32
CA PRO A 37 -7.72 -27.03 3.51
C PRO A 37 -7.41 -25.66 4.16
N HIS A 38 -7.09 -24.65 3.34
CA HIS A 38 -6.87 -23.26 3.77
C HIS A 38 -8.21 -22.56 4.07
N THR A 39 -8.94 -23.07 5.06
CA THR A 39 -10.22 -22.49 5.49
C THR A 39 -9.99 -21.19 6.26
N SER A 40 -11.04 -20.39 6.38
CA SER A 40 -11.00 -19.16 7.19
C SER A 40 -10.60 -19.43 8.65
N TYR A 41 -10.98 -20.58 9.21
CA TYR A 41 -10.62 -20.98 10.57
C TYR A 41 -9.12 -21.23 10.71
N VAL A 42 -8.54 -22.04 9.80
CA VAL A 42 -7.11 -22.34 9.84
C VAL A 42 -6.29 -21.06 9.64
N ILE A 43 -6.72 -20.19 8.73
CA ILE A 43 -6.05 -18.90 8.49
C ILE A 43 -6.13 -18.02 9.75
N SER A 44 -7.33 -17.83 10.33
CA SER A 44 -7.49 -17.00 11.52
C SER A 44 -6.71 -17.55 12.71
N ASP A 45 -6.69 -18.87 12.90
CA ASP A 45 -6.01 -19.53 14.01
C ASP A 45 -4.48 -19.37 13.94
N VAL A 46 -3.89 -19.58 12.75
CA VAL A 46 -2.44 -19.35 12.54
C VAL A 46 -2.06 -17.90 12.79
N ILE A 47 -2.90 -16.95 12.35
CA ILE A 47 -2.69 -15.52 12.55
C ILE A 47 -2.78 -15.16 14.03
N TRP A 48 -3.86 -15.58 14.69
CA TRP A 48 -4.12 -15.30 16.10
C TRP A 48 -3.06 -15.90 17.01
N SER A 49 -2.71 -17.17 16.80
CA SER A 49 -1.66 -17.86 17.56
C SER A 49 -0.33 -17.13 17.46
N CYS A 50 0.05 -16.68 16.27
CA CYS A 50 1.27 -15.91 16.07
C CYS A 50 1.22 -14.54 16.78
N ILE A 51 0.10 -13.82 16.72
CA ILE A 51 -0.06 -12.55 17.43
C ILE A 51 0.09 -12.73 18.93
N ARG A 52 -0.51 -13.78 19.50
CA ARG A 52 -0.44 -14.10 20.93
C ARG A 52 0.94 -14.57 21.37
N GLU A 53 1.62 -15.36 20.54
CA GLU A 53 3.01 -15.80 20.76
C GLU A 53 3.99 -14.63 20.93
N TRP A 54 3.72 -13.52 20.24
CA TRP A 54 4.51 -12.29 20.31
C TRP A 54 3.92 -11.22 21.25
N GLU A 55 2.82 -11.52 21.96
CA GLU A 55 2.11 -10.59 22.85
C GLU A 55 1.73 -9.28 22.13
N LEU A 56 1.10 -9.42 20.96
CA LEU A 56 0.72 -8.33 20.08
C LEU A 56 -0.81 -8.11 19.99
N ASP A 57 -1.62 -8.68 20.89
CA ASP A 57 -3.09 -8.58 20.76
C ASP A 57 -3.65 -7.19 21.08
N ASP A 58 -2.95 -6.36 21.83
CA ASP A 58 -3.25 -4.93 22.03
C ASP A 58 -2.50 -4.03 21.02
N LYS A 59 -1.93 -4.66 19.99
CA LYS A 59 -0.93 -4.11 19.09
C LYS A 59 -1.28 -4.38 17.63
N VAL A 60 -2.49 -4.79 17.27
CA VAL A 60 -2.83 -5.04 15.86
C VAL A 60 -3.87 -4.07 15.36
N LEU A 61 -3.51 -3.41 14.27
CA LEU A 61 -4.22 -2.24 13.77
C LEU A 61 -4.95 -2.55 12.50
N ALA A 62 -4.21 -3.14 11.58
CA ALA A 62 -4.72 -3.64 10.33
C ALA A 62 -3.91 -4.85 9.86
N LEU A 63 -4.60 -5.72 9.15
CA LEU A 63 -4.08 -6.89 8.46
C LEU A 63 -4.15 -6.59 6.97
N THR A 64 -3.01 -6.70 6.28
CA THR A 64 -2.98 -6.66 4.82
C THR A 64 -3.01 -8.07 4.26
N LEU A 65 -4.12 -8.44 3.64
CA LEU A 65 -4.35 -9.77 3.06
C LEU A 65 -4.62 -9.66 1.56
N ASP A 66 -4.42 -10.76 0.83
CA ASP A 66 -4.87 -10.81 -0.56
C ASP A 66 -6.40 -10.77 -0.67
N ASN A 67 -6.91 -10.70 -1.89
CA ASN A 67 -8.33 -10.49 -2.14
C ASN A 67 -9.15 -11.80 -2.15
N ALA A 68 -8.62 -12.89 -1.60
CA ALA A 68 -9.39 -14.13 -1.43
C ALA A 68 -10.55 -13.92 -0.44
N SER A 69 -11.69 -14.56 -0.71
CA SER A 69 -12.89 -14.49 0.15
C SER A 69 -12.69 -15.19 1.50
N SER A 70 -11.84 -16.23 1.57
CA SER A 70 -11.49 -16.89 2.83
C SER A 70 -10.87 -15.93 3.85
N ASN A 71 -10.17 -14.90 3.38
CA ASN A 71 -9.58 -13.86 4.23
C ASN A 71 -10.63 -12.96 4.87
N ASP A 72 -11.77 -12.71 4.21
CA ASP A 72 -12.85 -11.92 4.81
C ASP A 72 -13.41 -12.59 6.05
N SER A 73 -13.75 -13.86 5.92
CA SER A 73 -14.24 -14.67 7.04
C SER A 73 -13.16 -14.87 8.11
N ALA A 74 -11.89 -14.96 7.73
CA ALA A 74 -10.79 -15.07 8.70
C ALA A 74 -10.65 -13.79 9.52
N VAL A 75 -10.71 -12.61 8.88
CA VAL A 75 -10.67 -11.33 9.61
C VAL A 75 -11.91 -11.15 10.47
N SER A 76 -13.10 -11.54 10.02
CA SER A 76 -14.32 -11.49 10.86
C SER A 76 -14.14 -12.26 12.17
N LYS A 77 -13.61 -13.49 12.10
CA LYS A 77 -13.29 -14.31 13.28
C LYS A 77 -12.22 -13.68 14.17
N LEU A 78 -11.20 -13.07 13.57
CA LEU A 78 -10.20 -12.36 14.34
C LEU A 78 -10.85 -11.21 15.12
N LYS A 79 -11.73 -10.42 14.49
CA LYS A 79 -12.44 -9.34 15.18
C LYS A 79 -13.20 -9.83 16.43
N GLU A 80 -13.88 -10.96 16.32
CA GLU A 80 -14.56 -11.60 17.45
C GLU A 80 -13.59 -11.94 18.60
N ASN A 81 -12.37 -12.39 18.28
CA ASN A 81 -11.34 -12.70 19.29
C ASN A 81 -10.78 -11.46 20.01
N TYR A 82 -10.64 -10.33 19.30
CA TYR A 82 -10.11 -9.09 19.91
C TYR A 82 -11.16 -8.34 20.75
N GLY A 83 -12.44 -8.43 20.40
CA GLY A 83 -13.52 -7.69 21.07
C GLY A 83 -13.31 -6.17 21.01
N GLU A 84 -13.55 -5.48 22.14
CA GLU A 84 -13.44 -4.01 22.26
C GLU A 84 -12.01 -3.46 22.17
N LYS A 85 -10.98 -4.32 22.17
CA LYS A 85 -9.57 -3.88 22.08
C LYS A 85 -9.18 -3.36 20.70
N LEU A 86 -10.03 -3.52 19.70
CA LEU A 86 -9.71 -3.15 18.32
C LEU A 86 -9.74 -1.64 18.13
N PHE A 87 -8.73 -1.14 17.43
CA PHE A 87 -8.73 0.20 16.89
C PHE A 87 -10.00 0.46 16.06
N LEU A 88 -10.76 1.50 16.44
CA LEU A 88 -12.07 1.83 15.85
C LEU A 88 -12.98 0.61 15.67
N HIS A 89 -13.08 -0.25 16.70
CA HIS A 89 -13.87 -1.49 16.69
C HIS A 89 -13.55 -2.41 15.50
N GLY A 90 -12.35 -2.29 14.94
CA GLY A 90 -11.86 -3.08 13.83
C GLY A 90 -12.48 -2.74 12.47
N VAL A 91 -13.22 -1.63 12.33
CA VAL A 91 -13.86 -1.24 11.06
C VAL A 91 -12.86 -1.25 9.91
N HIS A 92 -11.64 -0.76 10.15
CA HIS A 92 -10.57 -0.67 9.16
C HIS A 92 -9.52 -1.79 9.24
N MET A 93 -9.76 -2.83 10.05
CA MET A 93 -8.79 -3.90 10.30
C MET A 93 -8.40 -4.67 9.03
N HIS A 94 -9.27 -4.81 8.04
CA HIS A 94 -8.94 -5.48 6.79
C HIS A 94 -8.48 -4.47 5.73
N ILE A 95 -7.21 -4.59 5.31
CA ILE A 95 -6.67 -3.85 4.17
C ILE A 95 -6.40 -4.86 3.05
N ARG A 96 -6.98 -4.65 1.87
CA ARG A 96 -6.69 -5.49 0.71
C ARG A 96 -5.33 -5.14 0.12
N CYS A 97 -4.58 -6.18 -0.28
CA CYS A 97 -3.25 -6.00 -0.84
C CYS A 97 -3.30 -5.36 -2.23
N CYS A 98 -2.84 -4.10 -2.32
CA CYS A 98 -2.83 -3.33 -3.56
C CYS A 98 -2.10 -4.03 -4.71
N ALA A 99 -0.93 -4.64 -4.44
CA ALA A 99 -0.21 -5.41 -5.45
C ALA A 99 -1.02 -6.61 -5.99
N HIS A 100 -1.83 -7.23 -5.13
CA HIS A 100 -2.71 -8.32 -5.56
C HIS A 100 -3.89 -7.80 -6.39
N ILE A 101 -4.44 -6.63 -6.05
CA ILE A 101 -5.46 -5.96 -6.88
C ILE A 101 -4.90 -5.64 -8.25
N LEU A 102 -3.73 -4.99 -8.34
CA LEU A 102 -3.08 -4.72 -9.62
C LEU A 102 -2.86 -6.01 -10.42
N ASN A 103 -2.43 -7.10 -9.78
CA ASN A 103 -2.34 -8.40 -10.44
C ASN A 103 -3.71 -8.86 -10.98
N ILE A 104 -4.79 -8.77 -10.20
CA ILE A 104 -6.14 -9.15 -10.68
C ILE A 104 -6.54 -8.32 -11.90
N LEU A 105 -6.30 -6.99 -11.88
CA LEU A 105 -6.62 -6.12 -13.01
C LEU A 105 -5.83 -6.55 -14.24
N VAL A 106 -4.51 -6.67 -14.12
CA VAL A 106 -3.64 -7.03 -15.25
C VAL A 106 -3.98 -8.41 -15.79
N GLN A 107 -4.32 -9.38 -14.94
CA GLN A 107 -4.73 -10.72 -15.37
C GLN A 107 -6.02 -10.72 -16.21
N ASP A 108 -6.97 -9.81 -15.94
CA ASP A 108 -8.14 -9.65 -16.80
C ASP A 108 -7.76 -8.97 -18.14
N GLY A 109 -6.86 -7.98 -18.12
CA GLY A 109 -6.33 -7.36 -19.34
C GLY A 109 -5.51 -8.32 -20.22
N LEU A 110 -4.73 -9.22 -19.61
CA LEU A 110 -3.92 -10.24 -20.29
C LEU A 110 -4.78 -11.15 -21.19
N LYS A 111 -6.02 -11.45 -20.79
CA LYS A 111 -6.94 -12.31 -21.55
C LYS A 111 -7.30 -11.73 -22.90
N VAL A 112 -7.36 -10.41 -23.04
CA VAL A 112 -7.66 -9.72 -24.31
C VAL A 112 -6.55 -9.98 -25.34
N MET A 113 -5.32 -10.21 -24.86
CA MET A 113 -4.11 -10.34 -25.68
C MET A 113 -3.53 -11.75 -25.65
N GLN A 114 -4.28 -12.72 -25.13
CA GLN A 114 -3.79 -14.06 -24.81
C GLN A 114 -3.07 -14.71 -26.00
N ASN A 115 -3.63 -14.62 -27.20
CA ASN A 115 -3.05 -15.25 -28.40
C ASN A 115 -1.64 -14.71 -28.73
N ALA A 116 -1.45 -13.38 -28.73
CA ALA A 116 -0.14 -12.79 -29.02
C ALA A 116 0.88 -13.16 -27.93
N ILE A 117 0.44 -13.16 -26.67
CA ILE A 117 1.28 -13.55 -25.53
C ILE A 117 1.68 -15.02 -25.63
N ASP A 118 0.74 -15.90 -26.00
CA ASP A 118 0.98 -17.33 -26.19
C ASP A 118 2.00 -17.58 -27.30
N ASN A 119 1.88 -16.86 -28.43
CA ASN A 119 2.83 -16.93 -29.54
C ASN A 119 4.26 -16.55 -29.10
N VAL A 120 4.42 -15.42 -28.41
CA VAL A 120 5.73 -15.01 -27.86
C VAL A 120 6.24 -16.02 -26.84
N ARG A 121 5.37 -16.55 -25.98
CA ARG A 121 5.75 -17.55 -24.97
C ARG A 121 6.24 -18.83 -25.63
N ASN A 122 5.60 -19.27 -26.71
CA ASN A 122 5.94 -20.50 -27.41
C ASN A 122 7.33 -20.41 -28.06
N ILE A 123 7.64 -19.32 -28.75
CA ILE A 123 8.98 -19.14 -29.35
C ILE A 123 10.07 -19.02 -28.27
N VAL A 124 9.83 -18.26 -27.19
CA VAL A 124 10.79 -18.12 -26.08
C VAL A 124 11.08 -19.47 -25.43
N ARG A 125 10.03 -20.27 -25.17
CA ARG A 125 10.18 -21.63 -24.65
C ARG A 125 10.92 -22.54 -25.63
N TYR A 126 10.60 -22.47 -26.92
CA TYR A 126 11.20 -23.33 -27.93
C TYR A 126 12.72 -23.10 -28.04
N VAL A 127 13.14 -21.83 -28.16
CA VAL A 127 14.54 -21.43 -28.28
C VAL A 127 15.29 -21.75 -26.99
N GLY A 128 14.70 -21.44 -25.84
CA GLY A 128 15.31 -21.64 -24.53
C GLY A 128 15.37 -23.10 -24.05
N ALA A 129 14.63 -24.01 -24.69
CA ALA A 129 14.49 -25.39 -24.22
C ALA A 129 15.79 -26.21 -24.28
N THR A 130 16.71 -25.91 -25.20
CA THR A 130 17.95 -26.69 -25.36
C THR A 130 19.19 -25.80 -25.49
N PRO A 131 20.36 -26.26 -25.02
CA PRO A 131 21.62 -25.51 -25.17
C PRO A 131 21.96 -25.21 -26.63
N SER A 132 21.71 -26.16 -27.54
CA SER A 132 21.99 -26.00 -28.98
C SER A 132 21.15 -24.88 -29.62
N ARG A 133 19.84 -24.81 -29.32
CA ARG A 133 18.97 -23.73 -29.82
C ARG A 133 19.36 -22.37 -29.25
N MET A 134 19.71 -22.33 -27.96
CA MET A 134 20.24 -21.12 -27.32
C MET A 134 21.57 -20.67 -27.92
N GLN A 135 22.44 -21.59 -28.33
CA GLN A 135 23.68 -21.27 -29.02
C GLN A 135 23.39 -20.62 -30.39
N MET A 136 22.56 -21.24 -31.22
CA MET A 136 22.16 -20.70 -32.54
C MET A 136 21.52 -19.32 -32.39
N PHE A 137 20.61 -19.15 -31.42
CA PHE A 137 20.01 -17.85 -31.13
C PHE A 137 21.04 -16.78 -30.74
N ASN A 138 22.06 -17.15 -29.94
CA ASN A 138 23.12 -16.22 -29.54
C ASN A 138 24.06 -15.85 -30.71
N GLU A 139 24.26 -16.74 -31.66
CA GLU A 139 24.98 -16.47 -32.90
C GLU A 139 24.23 -15.42 -33.73
N ILE A 140 22.92 -15.62 -33.94
CA ILE A 140 22.03 -14.66 -34.60
C ILE A 140 21.98 -13.33 -33.85
N ALA A 141 21.83 -13.35 -32.53
CA ALA A 141 21.84 -12.13 -31.71
C ALA A 141 23.15 -11.35 -31.91
N SER A 142 24.28 -12.03 -32.00
CA SER A 142 25.59 -11.39 -32.24
C SER A 142 25.66 -10.75 -33.63
N GLN A 143 25.12 -11.40 -34.66
CA GLN A 143 25.01 -10.83 -36.02
C GLN A 143 24.16 -9.55 -36.03
N LYS A 144 23.08 -9.53 -35.22
CA LYS A 144 22.23 -8.35 -35.01
C LYS A 144 22.81 -7.33 -34.02
N ARG A 145 24.06 -7.49 -33.58
CA ARG A 145 24.75 -6.62 -32.59
C ARG A 145 24.02 -6.55 -31.24
N LEU A 146 23.27 -7.60 -30.89
CA LEU A 146 22.60 -7.75 -29.60
C LEU A 146 23.47 -8.57 -28.63
N PRO A 147 23.40 -8.29 -27.31
CA PRO A 147 24.15 -9.05 -26.31
C PRO A 147 23.76 -10.54 -26.28
N LYS A 148 24.75 -11.42 -26.13
CA LYS A 148 24.49 -12.84 -25.87
C LYS A 148 23.78 -13.04 -24.52
N LYS A 149 22.85 -13.99 -24.46
CA LYS A 149 22.10 -14.38 -23.27
C LYS A 149 22.53 -15.74 -22.77
N LYS A 150 22.74 -15.87 -21.45
CA LYS A 150 22.91 -17.18 -20.79
C LYS A 150 21.60 -17.98 -20.74
N GLY A 151 20.47 -17.30 -20.84
CA GLY A 151 19.13 -17.88 -20.86
C GLY A 151 18.09 -16.81 -21.17
N LEU A 152 16.92 -17.24 -21.63
CA LEU A 152 15.77 -16.37 -21.89
C LEU A 152 14.93 -16.17 -20.63
N VAL A 153 14.15 -15.09 -20.61
CA VAL A 153 13.21 -14.80 -19.52
C VAL A 153 11.92 -15.55 -19.78
N TYR A 154 11.55 -16.46 -18.88
CA TYR A 154 10.32 -17.26 -19.01
C TYR A 154 9.14 -16.64 -18.29
N ASP A 155 7.97 -16.77 -18.91
CA ASP A 155 6.70 -16.45 -18.27
C ASP A 155 6.22 -17.54 -17.30
N VAL A 156 5.80 -17.08 -16.12
CA VAL A 156 5.03 -17.83 -15.12
C VAL A 156 3.61 -17.29 -15.13
N SER A 157 2.67 -18.04 -15.71
CA SER A 157 1.29 -17.58 -15.98
C SER A 157 0.54 -17.04 -14.76
N THR A 158 0.87 -17.51 -13.56
CA THR A 158 0.27 -17.03 -12.30
C THR A 158 0.82 -15.68 -11.82
N ARG A 159 1.84 -15.11 -12.48
CA ARG A 159 2.52 -13.86 -12.10
C ARG A 159 2.65 -12.95 -13.33
N TRP A 160 1.79 -11.94 -13.41
CA TRP A 160 1.80 -11.03 -14.56
C TRP A 160 3.15 -10.31 -14.80
N ASN A 161 3.91 -10.05 -13.73
CA ASN A 161 5.25 -9.45 -13.84
C ASN A 161 6.19 -10.30 -14.71
N SER A 162 6.16 -11.63 -14.61
CA SER A 162 7.00 -12.48 -15.47
C SER A 162 6.51 -12.49 -16.92
N THR A 163 5.21 -12.29 -17.15
CA THR A 163 4.70 -12.11 -18.50
C THR A 163 5.22 -10.82 -19.11
N TYR A 164 5.18 -9.72 -18.35
CA TYR A 164 5.76 -8.44 -18.75
C TYR A 164 7.26 -8.56 -19.04
N ASP A 165 8.03 -9.16 -18.14
CA ASP A 165 9.48 -9.31 -18.29
C ASP A 165 9.83 -10.18 -19.51
N MET A 166 9.08 -11.25 -19.76
CA MET A 166 9.23 -12.08 -20.96
C MET A 166 8.97 -11.25 -22.23
N LEU A 167 7.85 -10.53 -22.29
CA LEU A 167 7.48 -9.74 -23.47
C LEU A 167 8.49 -8.62 -23.73
N ALA A 168 8.84 -7.84 -22.70
CA ALA A 168 9.81 -6.76 -22.81
C ALA A 168 11.18 -7.27 -23.27
N ASN A 169 11.62 -8.43 -22.75
CA ASN A 169 12.83 -9.08 -23.20
C ASN A 169 12.71 -9.55 -24.66
N ALA A 170 11.63 -10.25 -25.01
CA ALA A 170 11.40 -10.76 -26.36
C ALA A 170 11.37 -9.65 -27.41
N ILE A 171 10.72 -8.52 -27.12
CA ILE A 171 10.66 -7.34 -27.99
C ILE A 171 12.08 -6.79 -28.24
N SER A 172 12.93 -6.73 -27.21
CA SER A 172 14.33 -6.27 -27.38
C SER A 172 15.20 -7.21 -28.25
N TYR A 173 14.73 -8.43 -28.51
CA TYR A 173 15.36 -9.42 -29.39
C TYR A 173 14.49 -9.79 -30.59
N LYS A 174 13.49 -8.97 -30.93
CA LYS A 174 12.51 -9.21 -32.01
C LYS A 174 13.18 -9.65 -33.32
N ASP A 175 14.19 -8.89 -33.77
CA ASP A 175 14.90 -9.20 -35.02
C ASP A 175 15.68 -10.51 -34.96
N ALA A 176 16.22 -10.87 -33.80
CA ALA A 176 16.92 -12.14 -33.61
C ALA A 176 15.93 -13.32 -33.59
N PHE A 177 14.77 -13.16 -32.95
CA PHE A 177 13.71 -14.17 -32.98
C PHE A 177 13.14 -14.37 -34.38
N MET A 178 12.90 -13.29 -35.12
CA MET A 178 12.42 -13.36 -36.50
C MET A 178 13.41 -14.08 -37.41
N MET A 179 14.71 -13.72 -37.34
CA MET A 179 15.76 -14.38 -38.11
C MET A 179 15.93 -15.85 -37.70
N TYR A 180 15.88 -16.16 -36.40
CA TYR A 180 15.93 -17.54 -35.92
C TYR A 180 14.81 -18.40 -36.51
N VAL A 181 13.58 -17.88 -36.58
CA VAL A 181 12.46 -18.63 -37.18
C VAL A 181 12.64 -18.79 -38.68
N GLN A 182 13.16 -17.77 -39.37
CA GLN A 182 13.44 -17.84 -40.81
C GLN A 182 14.53 -18.89 -41.14
N GLU A 183 15.57 -19.00 -40.32
CA GLU A 183 16.72 -19.88 -40.57
C GLU A 183 16.53 -21.31 -40.02
N HIS A 184 15.82 -21.46 -38.89
CA HIS A 184 15.81 -22.68 -38.09
C HIS A 184 14.43 -23.07 -37.52
N GLY A 185 13.39 -22.28 -37.78
CA GLY A 185 12.08 -22.42 -37.17
C GLY A 185 11.12 -23.35 -37.91
N ASN A 186 10.18 -23.92 -37.15
CA ASN A 186 8.93 -24.44 -37.71
C ASN A 186 8.03 -23.24 -38.07
N SER A 187 7.27 -23.32 -39.17
CA SER A 187 6.28 -22.30 -39.55
C SER A 187 5.25 -22.01 -38.45
N SER A 188 5.02 -22.95 -37.53
CA SER A 188 4.17 -22.77 -36.34
C SER A 188 4.73 -21.81 -35.28
N LEU A 189 6.00 -21.41 -35.36
CA LEU A 189 6.64 -20.45 -34.46
C LEU A 189 6.74 -19.04 -35.08
N LEU A 190 6.13 -18.82 -36.25
CA LEU A 190 6.15 -17.53 -36.91
C LEU A 190 5.24 -16.54 -36.17
N LEU A 191 5.83 -15.49 -35.63
CA LEU A 191 5.08 -14.34 -35.11
C LEU A 191 4.79 -13.37 -36.24
N THR A 192 3.53 -12.96 -36.34
CA THR A 192 3.09 -11.94 -37.30
C THR A 192 3.54 -10.55 -36.87
N HIS A 193 3.51 -9.60 -37.80
CA HIS A 193 3.70 -8.18 -37.45
C HIS A 193 2.69 -7.70 -36.40
N ASP A 194 1.47 -8.23 -36.46
CA ASP A 194 0.40 -7.91 -35.50
C ASP A 194 0.72 -8.44 -34.09
N ASP A 195 1.28 -9.65 -33.95
CA ASP A 195 1.70 -10.20 -32.64
C ASP A 195 2.74 -9.29 -31.96
N TRP A 196 3.72 -8.81 -32.72
CA TRP A 196 4.74 -7.89 -32.21
C TRP A 196 4.17 -6.52 -31.87
N LYS A 197 3.36 -5.94 -32.75
CA LYS A 197 2.69 -4.66 -32.51
C LYS A 197 1.85 -4.71 -31.24
N LYS A 198 1.06 -5.78 -31.06
CA LYS A 198 0.24 -6.05 -29.88
C LYS A 198 1.10 -6.19 -28.62
N SER A 199 2.20 -6.92 -28.69
CA SER A 199 3.13 -7.09 -27.57
C SER A 199 3.77 -5.76 -27.15
N GLU A 200 4.19 -4.94 -28.11
CA GLU A 200 4.78 -3.61 -27.88
C GLU A 200 3.77 -2.65 -27.22
N LEU A 201 2.55 -2.57 -27.77
CA LEU A 201 1.46 -1.77 -27.21
C LEU A 201 1.16 -2.18 -25.77
N PHE A 202 1.08 -3.49 -25.53
CA PHE A 202 0.77 -4.03 -24.22
C PHE A 202 1.88 -3.80 -23.19
N CYS A 203 3.15 -3.96 -23.58
CA CYS A 203 4.29 -3.62 -22.72
C CYS A 203 4.30 -2.13 -22.37
N LYS A 204 3.98 -1.24 -23.32
CA LYS A 204 3.88 0.20 -23.03
C LYS A 204 2.80 0.48 -21.99
N PHE A 205 1.61 -0.10 -22.18
CA PHE A 205 0.48 0.06 -21.26
C PHE A 205 0.79 -0.51 -19.85
N LEU A 206 1.31 -1.74 -19.78
CA LEU A 206 1.63 -2.38 -18.50
C LEU A 206 2.78 -1.72 -17.73
N LYS A 207 3.61 -0.91 -18.39
CA LYS A 207 4.71 -0.21 -17.72
C LYS A 207 4.23 0.63 -16.52
N HIS A 208 3.07 1.28 -16.66
CA HIS A 208 2.44 2.03 -15.57
C HIS A 208 2.11 1.14 -14.35
N PHE A 209 1.67 -0.08 -14.58
CA PHE A 209 1.38 -1.05 -13.52
C PHE A 209 2.67 -1.59 -12.87
N VAL A 210 3.76 -1.71 -13.64
CA VAL A 210 5.07 -2.12 -13.14
C VAL A 210 5.63 -1.03 -12.22
N GLU A 211 5.50 0.23 -12.62
CA GLU A 211 5.91 1.39 -11.83
C GLU A 211 5.11 1.47 -10.51
N ALA A 212 3.78 1.39 -10.58
CA ALA A 212 2.93 1.38 -9.38
C ALA A 212 3.25 0.19 -8.46
N THR A 213 3.48 -1.01 -9.03
CA THR A 213 3.83 -2.20 -8.24
C THR A 213 5.19 -2.05 -7.55
N LYS A 214 6.18 -1.43 -8.20
CA LYS A 214 7.47 -1.10 -7.57
C LYS A 214 7.28 -0.15 -6.40
N VAL A 215 6.45 0.88 -6.55
CA VAL A 215 6.10 1.82 -5.46
C VAL A 215 5.51 1.05 -4.27
N PHE A 216 4.53 0.18 -4.50
CA PHE A 216 3.88 -0.59 -3.44
C PHE A 216 4.72 -1.69 -2.81
N SER A 217 5.70 -2.23 -3.55
CA SER A 217 6.61 -3.25 -3.07
C SER A 217 7.78 -2.68 -2.26
N GLY A 218 7.86 -1.35 -2.16
CA GLY A 218 8.84 -0.64 -1.32
C GLY A 218 8.71 -1.02 0.16
N PHE A 219 9.85 -1.11 0.84
CA PHE A 219 9.91 -1.40 2.27
C PHE A 219 10.80 -0.43 3.07
N LYS A 220 11.52 0.47 2.37
CA LYS A 220 12.42 1.46 2.98
C LYS A 220 11.74 2.82 3.24
N TYR A 221 10.51 2.98 2.78
CA TYR A 221 9.71 4.20 2.89
C TYR A 221 8.24 3.80 3.11
N PRO A 222 7.42 4.67 3.74
CA PRO A 222 5.98 4.45 3.82
C PRO A 222 5.34 4.36 2.43
N THR A 223 4.55 3.31 2.17
CA THR A 223 3.83 3.14 0.89
C THR A 223 2.36 3.52 0.97
N SER A 224 1.81 3.63 2.18
CA SER A 224 0.39 3.93 2.43
C SER A 224 -0.03 5.32 1.96
N ASN A 225 0.81 6.34 2.17
CA ASN A 225 0.55 7.70 1.71
C ASN A 225 0.57 7.84 0.18
N LEU A 226 1.27 6.93 -0.51
CA LEU A 226 1.35 6.90 -1.97
C LEU A 226 0.17 6.14 -2.60
N TYR A 227 -0.60 5.39 -1.80
CA TYR A 227 -1.70 4.55 -2.29
C TYR A 227 -2.69 5.31 -3.15
N PHE A 228 -3.24 6.41 -2.64
CA PHE A 228 -4.28 7.14 -3.36
C PHE A 228 -3.74 7.70 -4.68
N LYS A 229 -2.56 8.34 -4.67
CA LYS A 229 -1.91 8.88 -5.87
C LYS A 229 -1.70 7.81 -6.95
N GLU A 230 -1.06 6.70 -6.59
CA GLU A 230 -0.74 5.63 -7.56
C GLU A 230 -2.01 4.96 -8.10
N ILE A 231 -3.00 4.69 -7.24
CA ILE A 231 -4.28 4.13 -7.68
C ILE A 231 -5.08 5.11 -8.55
N TRP A 232 -5.07 6.39 -8.22
CA TRP A 232 -5.74 7.42 -9.00
C TRP A 232 -5.11 7.59 -10.38
N ASN A 233 -3.77 7.49 -10.49
CA ASN A 233 -3.07 7.48 -11.77
C ASN A 233 -3.45 6.27 -12.62
N ILE A 234 -3.49 5.07 -12.03
CA ILE A 234 -3.95 3.85 -12.73
C ILE A 234 -5.40 4.01 -13.20
N ARG A 235 -6.27 4.58 -12.36
CA ARG A 235 -7.65 4.88 -12.75
C ARG A 235 -7.71 5.82 -13.93
N GLY A 236 -6.99 6.95 -13.88
CA GLY A 236 -6.95 7.93 -14.96
C GLY A 236 -6.48 7.31 -16.28
N LEU A 237 -5.41 6.50 -16.23
CA LEU A 237 -4.94 5.72 -17.39
C LEU A 237 -6.04 4.80 -17.94
N LEU A 238 -6.73 4.06 -17.07
CA LEU A 238 -7.79 3.14 -17.51
C LEU A 238 -8.95 3.88 -18.19
N VAL A 239 -9.37 5.02 -17.64
CA VAL A 239 -10.44 5.85 -18.20
C VAL A 239 -10.03 6.45 -19.55
N GLU A 240 -8.80 6.97 -19.64
CA GLU A 240 -8.26 7.54 -20.88
C GLU A 240 -8.15 6.47 -21.98
N GLU A 241 -7.55 5.34 -21.65
CA GLU A 241 -7.30 4.26 -22.60
C GLU A 241 -8.58 3.49 -22.98
N ALA A 242 -9.63 3.52 -22.16
CA ALA A 242 -10.96 3.02 -22.52
C ALA A 242 -11.61 3.86 -23.64
N CYS A 243 -11.13 5.07 -23.90
CA CYS A 243 -11.54 5.91 -25.03
C CYS A 243 -10.56 5.87 -26.22
N ASN A 244 -9.56 4.97 -26.20
CA ASN A 244 -8.53 4.92 -27.23
C ASN A 244 -9.12 4.55 -28.62
N PHE A 245 -8.53 5.10 -29.69
CA PHE A 245 -8.88 4.76 -31.07
C PHE A 245 -8.54 3.30 -31.43
N ASP A 246 -7.45 2.75 -30.89
CA ASP A 246 -7.09 1.35 -31.06
C ASP A 246 -8.06 0.47 -30.26
N VAL A 247 -8.85 -0.32 -30.99
CA VAL A 247 -9.87 -1.24 -30.44
C VAL A 247 -9.27 -2.18 -29.40
N THR A 248 -8.02 -2.61 -29.59
CA THR A 248 -7.35 -3.57 -28.72
C THR A 248 -7.07 -2.94 -27.35
N ILE A 249 -6.50 -1.74 -27.35
CA ILE A 249 -6.19 -1.00 -26.12
C ILE A 249 -7.47 -0.60 -25.40
N ARG A 250 -8.47 -0.12 -26.15
CA ARG A 250 -9.79 0.19 -25.61
C ARG A 250 -10.43 -0.99 -24.90
N ASN A 251 -10.47 -2.16 -25.53
CA ASN A 251 -11.06 -3.36 -24.93
C ASN A 251 -10.29 -3.80 -23.69
N LEU A 252 -8.95 -3.71 -23.75
CA LEU A 252 -8.07 -4.04 -22.65
C LEU A 252 -8.29 -3.13 -21.43
N ALA A 253 -8.28 -1.82 -21.65
CA ALA A 253 -8.54 -0.83 -20.62
C ALA A 253 -9.96 -0.96 -20.05
N SER A 254 -10.97 -1.20 -20.89
CA SER A 254 -12.36 -1.37 -20.46
C SER A 254 -12.56 -2.57 -19.53
N GLU A 255 -11.96 -3.73 -19.85
CA GLU A 255 -12.06 -4.91 -18.97
C GLU A 255 -11.35 -4.69 -17.63
N MET A 256 -10.17 -4.06 -17.66
CA MET A 256 -9.43 -3.71 -16.47
C MET A 256 -10.17 -2.67 -15.62
N GLN A 257 -10.78 -1.65 -16.25
CA GLN A 257 -11.57 -0.62 -15.60
C GLN A 257 -12.80 -1.20 -14.90
N ARG A 258 -13.56 -2.08 -15.57
CA ARG A 258 -14.73 -2.75 -14.96
C ARG A 258 -14.34 -3.48 -13.67
N LYS A 259 -13.16 -4.13 -13.66
CA LYS A 259 -12.65 -4.82 -12.48
C LYS A 259 -12.14 -3.85 -11.42
N PHE A 260 -11.53 -2.74 -11.83
CA PHE A 260 -11.11 -1.65 -10.96
C PHE A 260 -12.30 -1.05 -10.22
N ASP A 261 -13.37 -0.69 -10.93
CA ASP A 261 -14.55 -0.05 -10.35
C ASP A 261 -15.23 -0.95 -9.30
N LYS A 262 -15.30 -2.27 -9.57
CA LYS A 262 -15.81 -3.24 -8.60
C LYS A 262 -14.99 -3.24 -7.31
N TYR A 263 -13.67 -3.14 -7.42
CA TYR A 263 -12.79 -3.08 -6.25
C TYR A 263 -12.91 -1.73 -5.52
N TRP A 264 -12.88 -0.63 -6.28
CA TRP A 264 -12.83 0.73 -5.73
C TRP A 264 -14.05 1.08 -4.88
N ARG A 265 -15.24 0.59 -5.25
CA ARG A 265 -16.48 0.76 -4.46
C ARG A 265 -16.37 0.32 -3.00
N HIS A 266 -15.47 -0.62 -2.71
CA HIS A 266 -15.26 -1.16 -1.37
C HIS A 266 -13.82 -0.90 -0.88
N CYS A 267 -13.13 0.07 -1.45
CA CYS A 267 -11.78 0.39 -1.02
C CYS A 267 -11.79 0.93 0.41
N ASN A 268 -10.77 0.56 1.18
CA ASN A 268 -10.67 1.00 2.56
C ASN A 268 -10.23 2.47 2.59
N LYS A 269 -11.18 3.36 2.92
CA LYS A 269 -11.00 4.82 3.04
C LYS A 269 -9.89 5.21 4.03
N PHE A 270 -9.48 4.30 4.92
CA PHE A 270 -8.34 4.52 5.79
C PHE A 270 -7.05 4.84 5.03
N LEU A 271 -6.84 4.26 3.84
CA LEU A 271 -5.65 4.57 3.02
C LEU A 271 -5.64 6.01 2.48
N CYS A 272 -6.81 6.65 2.39
CA CYS A 272 -6.91 8.08 2.09
C CYS A 272 -6.36 8.93 3.23
N ILE A 273 -6.55 8.52 4.49
CA ILE A 273 -6.00 9.21 5.66
C ILE A 273 -4.47 9.29 5.56
N ALA A 274 -3.80 8.19 5.19
CA ALA A 274 -2.35 8.20 4.96
C ALA A 274 -1.91 9.24 3.91
N THR A 275 -2.76 9.54 2.92
CA THR A 275 -2.53 10.57 1.91
C THR A 275 -2.78 11.97 2.48
N VAL A 276 -3.85 12.17 3.26
CA VAL A 276 -4.13 13.44 3.97
C VAL A 276 -2.98 13.85 4.88
N LEU A 277 -2.31 12.87 5.44
CA LEU A 277 -1.19 13.12 6.33
C LEU A 277 0.06 13.53 5.55
N ASP A 278 0.21 13.21 4.27
CA ASP A 278 1.36 13.71 3.51
C ASP A 278 1.25 15.24 3.37
N PRO A 279 2.18 16.04 3.96
CA PRO A 279 2.06 17.49 4.01
C PRO A 279 2.20 18.15 2.62
N ARG A 280 2.61 17.37 1.60
CA ARG A 280 2.64 17.80 0.19
C ARG A 280 1.30 17.62 -0.50
N LEU A 281 0.43 16.76 0.03
CA LEU A 281 -0.85 16.39 -0.57
C LEU A 281 -2.01 16.98 0.24
N LYS A 282 -2.08 16.64 1.53
CA LYS A 282 -3.15 17.01 2.45
C LYS A 282 -4.55 16.62 1.93
N LEU A 283 -5.58 17.11 2.60
CA LEU A 283 -6.97 16.94 2.14
C LEU A 283 -7.18 17.55 0.75
N GLY A 284 -6.46 18.64 0.44
CA GLY A 284 -6.54 19.34 -0.85
C GLY A 284 -6.29 18.44 -2.06
N TYR A 285 -5.36 17.49 -2.00
CA TYR A 285 -5.12 16.55 -3.11
C TYR A 285 -6.32 15.60 -3.33
N ILE A 286 -6.94 15.14 -2.25
CA ILE A 286 -8.14 14.29 -2.32
C ILE A 286 -9.32 15.11 -2.85
N SER A 287 -9.53 16.32 -2.34
CA SER A 287 -10.57 17.23 -2.80
C SER A 287 -10.44 17.52 -4.28
N PHE A 288 -9.25 17.92 -4.73
CA PHE A 288 -8.98 18.12 -6.15
C PHE A 288 -9.32 16.88 -6.98
N SER A 289 -8.88 15.69 -6.54
CA SER A 289 -9.08 14.44 -7.27
C SER A 289 -10.56 14.08 -7.41
N TYR A 290 -11.32 14.12 -6.31
CA TYR A 290 -12.75 13.79 -6.34
C TYR A 290 -13.59 14.85 -7.03
N MET A 291 -13.35 16.14 -6.78
CA MET A 291 -14.10 17.22 -7.43
C MET A 291 -13.87 17.26 -8.94
N LYS A 292 -12.63 17.02 -9.39
CA LYS A 292 -12.31 16.95 -10.81
C LYS A 292 -13.06 15.82 -11.52
N GLU A 293 -13.28 14.70 -10.83
CA GLU A 293 -13.85 13.50 -11.43
C GLU A 293 -15.38 13.43 -11.32
N PHE A 294 -15.93 13.76 -10.16
CA PHE A 294 -17.35 13.57 -9.85
C PHE A 294 -18.12 14.89 -9.77
N GLY A 295 -17.46 16.02 -10.00
CA GLY A 295 -18.02 17.36 -9.81
C GLY A 295 -17.98 17.81 -8.35
N GLU A 296 -18.29 19.09 -8.12
CA GLU A 296 -18.14 19.71 -6.80
C GLU A 296 -19.02 19.05 -5.73
N ILE A 297 -20.30 18.81 -6.02
CA ILE A 297 -21.27 18.29 -5.04
C ILE A 297 -20.87 16.89 -4.54
N VAL A 298 -20.75 15.92 -5.46
CA VAL A 298 -20.39 14.54 -5.11
C VAL A 298 -18.96 14.47 -4.57
N GLY A 299 -18.05 15.27 -5.14
CA GLY A 299 -16.68 15.35 -4.67
C GLY A 299 -16.59 15.83 -3.22
N GLU A 300 -17.36 16.86 -2.85
CA GLU A 300 -17.42 17.39 -1.49
C GLU A 300 -17.99 16.37 -0.50
N GLU A 301 -19.06 15.64 -0.88
CA GLU A 301 -19.61 14.54 -0.06
C GLU A 301 -18.54 13.48 0.24
N MET A 302 -17.81 13.02 -0.78
CA MET A 302 -16.73 12.03 -0.61
C MET A 302 -15.58 12.56 0.24
N VAL A 303 -15.21 13.83 0.11
CA VAL A 303 -14.18 14.47 0.95
C VAL A 303 -14.64 14.54 2.39
N ASN A 304 -15.90 14.90 2.63
CA ASN A 304 -16.46 15.01 3.98
C ASN A 304 -16.43 13.67 4.71
N GLU A 305 -16.68 12.55 4.02
CA GLU A 305 -16.51 11.21 4.60
C GLU A 305 -15.08 10.93 5.08
N ILE A 306 -14.07 11.39 4.33
CA ILE A 306 -12.65 11.26 4.72
C ILE A 306 -12.35 12.17 5.92
N LEU A 307 -12.91 13.38 5.95
CA LEU A 307 -12.74 14.32 7.05
C LEU A 307 -13.37 13.80 8.35
N VAL A 308 -14.58 13.24 8.28
CA VAL A 308 -15.25 12.59 9.42
C VAL A 308 -14.39 11.45 9.94
N LEU A 309 -13.93 10.55 9.07
CA LEU A 309 -13.04 9.46 9.45
C LEU A 309 -11.75 9.97 10.11
N PHE A 310 -11.17 11.06 9.60
CA PHE A 310 -9.95 11.63 10.18
C PHE A 310 -10.18 12.16 11.60
N ASN A 311 -11.33 12.81 11.84
CA ASN A 311 -11.73 13.27 13.15
C ASN A 311 -12.01 12.10 14.11
N ASP A 312 -12.68 11.04 13.65
CA ASP A 312 -12.96 9.85 14.47
C ASP A 312 -11.66 9.19 14.95
N ILE A 313 -10.66 9.05 14.05
CA ILE A 313 -9.33 8.55 14.39
C ILE A 313 -8.68 9.40 15.48
N TYR A 314 -8.75 10.72 15.35
CA TYR A 314 -8.14 11.63 16.31
C TYR A 314 -8.81 11.61 17.67
N ILE A 315 -10.14 11.56 17.72
CA ILE A 315 -10.88 11.44 18.97
C ILE A 315 -10.50 10.12 19.67
N TYR A 316 -10.50 9.01 18.93
CA TYR A 316 -10.11 7.70 19.45
C TYR A 316 -8.71 7.71 20.08
N GLU A 317 -7.71 8.24 19.37
CA GLU A 317 -6.33 8.32 19.86
C GLU A 317 -6.21 9.23 21.10
N LYS A 318 -6.91 10.37 21.10
CA LYS A 318 -6.93 11.29 22.23
C LYS A 318 -7.54 10.64 23.48
N ASP A 319 -8.63 9.91 23.33
CA ASP A 319 -9.29 9.20 24.44
C ASP A 319 -8.40 8.07 24.98
N ALA A 320 -7.72 7.33 24.10
CA ALA A 320 -6.76 6.30 24.49
C ALA A 320 -5.56 6.88 25.27
N GLN A 321 -5.06 8.06 24.87
CA GLN A 321 -4.02 8.77 25.62
C GLN A 321 -4.50 9.18 27.02
N LEU A 322 -5.70 9.77 27.12
CA LEU A 322 -6.28 10.19 28.39
C LEU A 322 -6.46 9.01 29.36
N ALA A 323 -6.89 7.86 28.85
CA ALA A 323 -7.02 6.63 29.63
C ALA A 323 -5.65 6.11 30.14
N ASN A 324 -4.58 6.26 29.35
CA ASN A 324 -3.24 5.89 29.80
C ASN A 324 -2.70 6.84 30.86
N LEU A 325 -2.95 8.15 30.74
CA LEU A 325 -2.56 9.15 31.73
C LEU A 325 -3.28 8.93 33.08
N SER A 326 -4.58 8.62 33.07
CA SER A 326 -5.31 8.30 34.30
C SER A 326 -4.83 7.01 34.97
N ASN A 327 -4.37 6.02 34.19
CA ASN A 327 -3.77 4.81 34.73
C ASN A 327 -2.39 5.06 35.40
N VAL A 328 -1.60 6.03 34.93
CA VAL A 328 -0.31 6.40 35.54
C VAL A 328 -0.49 7.13 36.87
N VAL A 329 -1.47 8.04 36.97
CA VAL A 329 -1.73 8.82 38.20
C VAL A 329 -2.20 7.93 39.37
N CYS A 330 -2.89 6.82 39.09
CA CYS A 330 -3.33 5.89 40.12
C CYS A 330 -2.21 5.01 40.71
N VAL A 331 -1.04 4.90 40.05
CA VAL A 331 0.07 4.04 40.53
C VAL A 331 0.98 4.79 41.52
N ASP A 332 1.07 6.11 41.44
CA ASP A 332 1.90 6.94 42.36
C ASP A 332 1.21 7.30 43.69
N SER A 333 0.02 6.76 43.96
CA SER A 333 -0.78 7.12 45.16
C SER A 333 -0.46 6.29 46.41
N LEU A 334 0.59 5.46 46.40
CA LEU A 334 1.00 4.65 47.54
C LEU A 334 2.51 4.71 47.77
N GLU A 335 3.01 5.87 48.19
CA GLU A 335 4.01 5.94 49.26
C GLU A 335 4.05 7.36 49.85
N SER A 336 3.64 7.45 51.11
CA SER A 336 3.63 8.69 51.87
C SER A 336 5.04 9.02 52.36
N SER A 337 5.41 10.30 52.38
CA SER A 337 5.87 10.90 53.64
C SER A 337 5.92 12.43 53.56
N CYS A 338 5.41 13.01 54.63
CA CYS A 338 5.34 14.43 54.92
C CYS A 338 6.70 14.91 55.46
N SER A 339 7.22 16.02 54.92
CA SER A 339 8.21 16.84 55.62
C SER A 339 8.04 18.32 55.28
N LYS A 340 7.97 19.13 56.33
CA LYS A 340 7.69 20.57 56.35
C LYS A 340 8.87 21.42 55.85
N GLU A 341 8.48 22.56 55.25
CA GLU A 341 9.12 23.89 55.20
C GLU A 341 10.52 24.07 54.58
N VAL A 342 10.61 24.92 53.53
CA VAL A 342 11.35 26.21 53.57
C VAL A 342 10.66 27.24 52.65
N VAL A 343 10.59 28.46 53.18
CA VAL A 343 10.03 29.72 52.67
C VAL A 343 10.70 30.21 51.36
N GLY A 344 9.88 30.67 50.42
CA GLY A 344 10.27 31.52 49.31
C GLY A 344 9.06 32.31 48.81
N SER A 345 9.00 33.60 49.16
CA SER A 345 7.89 34.52 48.88
C SER A 345 7.54 34.60 47.38
N LYS A 346 6.62 33.75 46.90
CA LYS A 346 6.00 33.93 45.58
C LYS A 346 5.18 35.22 45.61
N ARG A 347 5.59 36.19 44.78
CA ARG A 347 4.98 37.53 44.73
C ARG A 347 3.51 37.36 44.38
N LYS A 348 2.62 37.95 45.20
CA LYS A 348 1.15 37.92 45.02
C LYS A 348 0.73 38.25 43.59
N HIS A 349 1.48 39.11 42.92
CA HIS A 349 1.27 39.49 41.52
C HIS A 349 1.42 38.32 40.52
N ASP A 350 2.36 37.40 40.75
CA ASP A 350 2.58 36.25 39.86
C ASP A 350 1.43 35.24 40.00
N MET A 351 0.90 35.08 41.22
CA MET A 351 -0.29 34.27 41.49
C MET A 351 -1.55 34.93 40.89
N ASP A 352 -1.69 36.24 41.02
CA ASP A 352 -2.79 37.00 40.42
C ASP A 352 -2.74 36.97 38.89
N TYR A 353 -1.54 36.98 38.28
CA TYR A 353 -1.33 36.82 36.84
C TYR A 353 -1.68 35.40 36.37
N MET A 354 -1.32 34.36 37.13
CA MET A 354 -1.71 32.97 36.86
C MET A 354 -3.23 32.77 36.94
N VAL A 355 -3.89 33.42 37.91
CA VAL A 355 -5.37 33.43 38.05
C VAL A 355 -6.04 34.27 36.95
N TRP A 356 -5.40 35.34 36.48
CA TRP A 356 -5.88 36.11 35.34
C TRP A 356 -5.76 35.32 34.02
N LEU A 357 -4.64 34.62 33.81
CA LEU A 357 -4.44 33.73 32.65
C LEU A 357 -5.48 32.59 32.61
N SER A 358 -5.79 31.98 33.77
CA SER A 358 -6.83 30.94 33.85
C SER A 358 -8.23 31.48 33.58
N LYS A 359 -8.52 32.73 33.97
CA LYS A 359 -9.78 33.43 33.66
C LYS A 359 -9.86 33.86 32.19
N GLN A 360 -8.74 34.19 31.54
CA GLN A 360 -8.68 34.47 30.10
C GLN A 360 -8.88 33.21 29.24
N GLN A 361 -8.39 32.05 29.69
CA GLN A 361 -8.67 30.76 29.02
C GLN A 361 -10.16 30.35 29.09
N ALA A 362 -10.95 30.91 30.00
CA ALA A 362 -12.39 30.65 30.11
C ALA A 362 -13.23 31.43 29.08
N VAL A 363 -12.68 32.49 28.45
CA VAL A 363 -13.35 33.22 27.35
C VAL A 363 -13.11 32.44 26.04
N LYS A 364 -13.94 31.43 25.80
CA LYS A 364 -13.88 30.50 24.66
C LYS A 364 -13.93 31.22 23.30
N ARG A 365 -12.78 31.49 22.70
CA ARG A 365 -12.61 31.22 21.26
C ARG A 365 -12.50 29.70 21.10
N PRO A 366 -13.12 29.06 20.10
CA PRO A 366 -12.91 27.63 19.89
C PRO A 366 -11.42 27.41 19.67
N LYS A 367 -10.76 26.68 20.58
CA LYS A 367 -9.40 26.17 20.33
C LYS A 367 -9.53 25.28 19.09
N ARG A 368 -9.00 25.74 17.95
CA ARG A 368 -8.81 24.88 16.77
C ARG A 368 -8.06 23.63 17.24
N SER A 369 -8.56 22.45 16.87
CA SER A 369 -7.87 21.20 17.15
C SER A 369 -6.54 21.16 16.40
N GLU A 370 -5.63 20.27 16.79
CA GLU A 370 -4.35 20.13 16.08
C GLU A 370 -4.53 19.70 14.63
N ILE A 371 -5.58 18.92 14.36
CA ILE A 371 -6.01 18.58 13.00
C ILE A 371 -6.45 19.82 12.24
N ASP A 372 -7.24 20.70 12.85
CA ASP A 372 -7.67 21.93 12.20
C ASP A 372 -6.48 22.83 11.85
N ILE A 373 -5.44 22.85 12.70
CA ILE A 373 -4.20 23.58 12.44
C ILE A 373 -3.48 22.94 11.25
N TYR A 374 -3.23 21.62 11.29
CA TYR A 374 -2.54 20.89 10.23
C TYR A 374 -3.25 21.00 8.87
N LEU A 375 -4.59 20.90 8.85
CA LEU A 375 -5.39 21.01 7.64
C LEU A 375 -5.45 22.44 7.10
N ALA A 376 -5.38 23.45 7.98
CA ALA A 376 -5.37 24.87 7.58
C ALA A 376 -3.99 25.34 7.05
N GLU A 377 -2.90 24.69 7.44
CA GLU A 377 -1.57 25.00 6.94
C GLU A 377 -1.44 24.73 5.44
N GLN A 378 -0.74 25.62 4.73
CA GLN A 378 -0.50 25.48 3.30
C GLN A 378 0.21 24.14 2.98
N SER A 379 -0.25 23.48 1.92
CA SER A 379 0.43 22.29 1.40
C SER A 379 1.83 22.64 0.88
N LEU A 380 2.80 21.79 1.14
CA LEU A 380 4.17 21.94 0.61
C LEU A 380 4.21 21.80 -0.92
N GLY A 381 3.18 21.20 -1.51
CA GLY A 381 3.10 20.93 -2.95
C GLY A 381 4.10 19.87 -3.41
N LEU A 382 3.98 19.52 -4.69
CA LEU A 382 4.86 18.56 -5.38
C LEU A 382 6.05 19.32 -6.01
N MET A 383 6.95 19.88 -5.20
CA MET A 383 8.25 20.32 -5.71
C MET A 383 9.13 19.10 -6.02
N SER A 384 10.02 19.20 -7.02
CA SER A 384 10.75 18.08 -7.64
C SER A 384 11.14 16.95 -6.67
N ASP A 385 10.70 15.73 -7.00
CA ASP A 385 10.71 14.47 -6.21
C ASP A 385 12.07 13.98 -5.65
N GLY A 386 13.12 14.80 -5.67
CA GLY A 386 14.41 14.48 -5.04
C GLY A 386 14.36 14.67 -3.52
N ASP A 387 14.28 13.57 -2.78
CA ASP A 387 14.63 13.44 -1.35
C ASP A 387 13.62 13.93 -0.29
N PHE A 388 12.32 14.05 -0.58
CA PHE A 388 11.35 14.30 0.51
C PHE A 388 11.20 13.07 1.43
N ASN A 389 11.79 13.16 2.63
CA ASN A 389 11.63 12.17 3.68
C ASN A 389 10.40 12.49 4.55
N LEU A 390 9.29 11.82 4.28
CA LEU A 390 8.03 12.00 5.01
C LEU A 390 8.19 11.78 6.52
N LEU A 391 8.82 10.68 6.93
CA LEU A 391 9.01 10.39 8.36
C LEU A 391 9.96 11.40 9.01
N GLY A 392 10.99 11.83 8.29
CA GLY A 392 11.88 12.91 8.73
C GLY A 392 11.16 14.25 8.90
N TRP A 393 10.23 14.59 8.00
CA TRP A 393 9.41 15.80 8.13
C TRP A 393 8.60 15.75 9.42
N TRP A 394 7.91 14.64 9.70
CA TRP A 394 7.15 14.52 10.94
C TRP A 394 8.03 14.56 12.18
N LYS A 395 9.24 13.96 12.13
CA LYS A 395 10.22 14.01 13.23
C LYS A 395 10.62 15.45 13.56
N ASN A 396 10.85 16.27 12.55
CA ASN A 396 11.33 17.63 12.71
C ASN A 396 10.20 18.61 13.07
N ASN A 397 8.98 18.34 12.61
CA ASN A 397 7.85 19.20 12.89
C ASN A 397 7.17 18.84 14.21
N ALA A 398 7.80 17.97 15.04
CA ALA A 398 7.29 17.39 16.29
C ALA A 398 6.79 18.35 17.37
N ASN A 399 7.03 19.66 17.18
CA ASN A 399 6.67 20.74 18.08
C ASN A 399 5.51 21.62 17.57
N ILE A 400 5.07 21.45 16.31
CA ILE A 400 3.99 22.21 15.68
C ILE A 400 2.60 21.69 16.10
N SER A 401 2.55 20.48 16.65
CA SER A 401 1.37 19.86 17.25
C SER A 401 1.81 18.73 18.19
N HIS A 402 1.04 18.37 19.21
CA HIS A 402 1.23 17.06 19.86
C HIS A 402 1.16 15.95 18.80
N PHE A 403 0.33 16.15 17.78
CA PHE A 403 0.26 15.44 16.50
C PHE A 403 1.57 15.37 15.68
N SER A 404 2.73 15.87 16.09
CA SER A 404 3.95 15.70 15.29
C SER A 404 5.08 14.98 16.02
N LYS A 405 5.12 15.02 17.37
CA LYS A 405 5.58 13.82 18.08
C LYS A 405 4.73 12.63 17.66
N ASP A 406 3.47 12.90 17.28
CA ASP A 406 2.39 11.95 17.05
C ASP A 406 1.79 11.91 15.65
N GLY A 407 2.54 12.35 14.64
CA GLY A 407 2.03 12.44 13.26
C GLY A 407 2.78 11.51 12.34
N SER A 408 4.08 11.33 12.56
CA SER A 408 4.83 10.13 12.11
C SER A 408 4.11 8.84 12.45
N ARG A 409 3.39 8.93 13.55
CA ARG A 409 2.46 8.00 14.14
C ARG A 409 1.18 7.77 13.34
N LEU A 410 1.03 8.31 12.14
CA LEU A 410 -0.04 7.92 11.21
C LEU A 410 0.49 7.53 9.81
N PHE A 411 1.76 7.81 9.49
CA PHE A 411 2.44 7.30 8.27
C PHE A 411 2.85 5.85 8.38
N SER A 412 3.01 5.39 9.61
CA SER A 412 2.31 4.20 10.07
C SER A 412 1.37 4.68 11.16
N TYR A 413 0.06 4.53 11.05
CA TYR A 413 -0.71 3.81 12.08
C TYR A 413 0.06 3.51 13.42
N SER A 414 0.36 4.49 14.27
CA SER A 414 1.28 4.34 15.41
C SER A 414 1.30 5.52 16.38
N HIS A 415 0.16 5.99 16.90
CA HIS A 415 0.16 6.47 18.28
C HIS A 415 -0.36 5.49 19.31
N LEU A 416 -0.02 4.23 19.12
CA LEU A 416 0.15 3.32 20.22
C LEU A 416 1.53 2.68 20.03
N HIS A 417 2.33 2.64 21.10
CA HIS A 417 3.71 2.10 21.18
C HIS A 417 3.78 0.57 20.94
N SER A 418 2.94 0.12 20.04
CA SER A 418 2.30 -1.16 20.09
C SER A 418 1.96 -1.60 18.67
N PHE A 419 1.40 -0.75 17.80
CA PHE A 419 0.64 -1.33 16.70
C PHE A 419 1.43 -1.78 15.46
N ILE A 420 1.09 -2.97 14.97
CA ILE A 420 1.73 -3.75 13.92
C ILE A 420 0.74 -3.95 12.77
N ARG A 421 1.17 -3.60 11.56
CA ARG A 421 0.55 -4.07 10.31
C ARG A 421 1.11 -5.45 10.00
N ILE A 422 0.26 -6.47 9.94
CA ILE A 422 0.67 -7.82 9.51
C ILE A 422 0.38 -7.98 8.01
N SER A 423 1.42 -8.31 7.22
CA SER A 423 1.30 -8.62 5.80
C SER A 423 1.92 -9.98 5.44
N PHE A 424 1.50 -10.56 4.32
CA PHE A 424 1.83 -11.92 3.87
C PHE A 424 2.49 -11.99 2.51
#